data_AF-A0A0Q8AXM7-F1
#
_entry.id   AF-A0A0Q8AXM7-F1
#
_cell.length_a   1.000
_cell.length_b   1.000
_cell.length_c   1.000
_cell.angle_alpha   90.00
_cell.angle_beta   90.00
_cell.angle_gamma   90.00
#
_symmetry.space_group_name_H-M   'P 1'
#
loop_
_entity.id
_entity.type
_entity.pdbx_description
1 polymer ?
#
loop_
_entity_poly.entity_id
_entity_poly.type
_entity_poly.pdbx_seq_one_letter_code
_entity_poly.pdbx_strand_id
1 'polypeptide(L)' 'MLDEIAAQEYPGQPEALVALLMANAWVSRHPPMMPAGLVIVLPELATVKEPQAMLRLFD' A
#
# COMPACT_ATOMS: atom_id res chain seq x y z
N MET A 1 10.35 1.06 7.74
CA MET A 1 10.74 1.01 6.32
C MET A 1 9.59 0.70 5.35
N LEU A 2 9.02 -0.52 5.22
CA LEU A 2 7.92 -0.74 4.25
C LEU A 2 6.62 -0.04 4.65
N ASP A 3 6.38 0.05 5.95
CA ASP A 3 5.39 0.89 6.61
C ASP A 3 5.56 2.38 6.31
N GLU A 4 6.80 2.89 6.30
CA GLU A 4 7.09 4.28 5.93
C GLU A 4 6.85 4.53 4.44
N ILE A 5 7.25 3.59 3.58
CA ILE A 5 6.97 3.64 2.14
C ILE A 5 5.45 3.57 1.90
N ALA A 6 4.74 2.69 2.62
CA ALA A 6 3.29 2.60 2.55
C ALA A 6 2.62 3.93 2.93
N ALA A 7 3.07 4.57 4.01
CA ALA A 7 2.55 5.85 4.47
C ALA A 7 2.85 7.00 3.51
N GLN A 8 4.01 6.99 2.85
CA GLN A 8 4.44 8.03 1.91
C GLN A 8 3.75 7.90 0.55
N GLU A 9 3.74 6.71 -0.04
CA GLU A 9 3.24 6.49 -1.41
C GLU A 9 1.73 6.22 -1.44
N TYR A 10 1.14 5.73 -0.34
CA TYR A 10 -0.28 5.38 -0.24
C TYR A 10 -0.94 6.01 1.01
N PRO A 11 -0.98 7.35 1.10
CA PRO A 11 -1.57 8.03 2.25
C PRO A 11 -3.06 7.66 2.39
N GLY A 12 -3.46 7.28 3.61
CA GLY A 12 -4.84 6.95 3.94
C GLY A 12 -5.31 5.56 3.50
N GLN A 13 -4.41 4.68 3.02
CA GLN A 13 -4.74 3.32 2.58
C GLN A 13 -4.13 2.28 3.54
N PRO A 14 -4.88 1.81 4.57
CA PRO A 14 -4.35 0.87 5.55
C PRO A 14 -3.99 -0.49 4.96
N GLU A 15 -4.61 -0.90 3.86
CA GLU A 15 -4.30 -2.12 3.11
C GLU A 15 -2.99 -2.04 2.29
N ALA A 16 -2.41 -0.84 2.14
CA ALA A 16 -1.21 -0.64 1.33
C ALA A 16 -0.01 -1.44 1.83
N LEU A 17 0.16 -1.54 3.15
CA LEU A 17 1.23 -2.31 3.73
C LEU A 17 1.12 -3.80 3.39
N VAL A 18 -0.09 -4.36 3.41
CA VAL A 18 -0.32 -5.77 3.08
C VAL A 18 -0.05 -6.01 1.60
N ALA A 19 -0.53 -5.13 0.73
CA ALA A 19 -0.28 -5.22 -0.71
C ALA A 19 1.22 -5.10 -1.04
N LEU A 20 1.93 -4.18 -0.40
CA LEU A 20 3.38 -4.04 -0.52
C LEU A 20 4.11 -5.31 -0.06
N LEU A 21 3.70 -5.90 1.06
CA LEU A 21 4.28 -7.15 1.54
C LEU A 21 3.99 -8.32 0.60
N MET A 22 2.81 -8.39 0.00
CA MET A 22 2.48 -9.43 -0.99
C MET A 22 3.28 -9.27 -2.28
N ALA A 23 3.38 -8.04 -2.80
CA ALA A 23 4.16 -7.72 -3.99
C ALA A 23 5.67 -7.92 -3.77
N ASN A 24 6.13 -7.81 -2.53
CA ASN A 24 7.54 -7.89 -2.14
C ASN A 24 7.79 -8.98 -1.09
N ALA A 25 7.16 -10.16 -1.24
CA ALA A 25 7.26 -11.25 -0.25
C ALA A 25 8.71 -11.72 0.00
N TRP A 26 9.62 -11.46 -0.93
CA TRP A 26 11.05 -11.73 -0.80
C TRP A 26 11.74 -10.82 0.22
N VAL A 27 11.17 -9.65 0.57
CA VAL A 27 11.70 -8.73 1.60
C VAL A 27 11.78 -9.42 2.96
N SER A 28 10.84 -10.31 3.27
CA SER A 28 10.84 -11.10 4.51
C SER A 28 12.05 -12.03 4.67
N ARG A 29 12.83 -12.25 3.60
CA ARG A 29 14.07 -13.05 3.63
C ARG A 29 15.30 -12.22 3.97
N HIS A 30 15.16 -10.90 4.00
CA HIS A 30 16.24 -9.99 4.33
C HIS A 30 16.18 -9.55 5.80
N PRO A 31 17.34 -9.25 6.41
CA PRO A 31 17.37 -8.61 7.72
C PRO A 31 16.60 -7.27 7.70
N PRO A 32 16.26 -6.72 8.88
CA PRO A 32 15.45 -5.49 8.99
C PRO A 32 16.02 -4.27 8.25
N MET A 33 17.30 -4.29 7.85
CA MET A 33 17.87 -3.34 6.90
C MET A 33 17.80 -3.89 5.47
N MET A 34 17.11 -3.16 4.60
CA MET A 34 17.14 -3.42 3.17
C MET A 34 18.53 -3.10 2.60
N PRO A 35 19.13 -4.00 1.80
CA PRO A 35 20.40 -3.73 1.14
C PRO A 35 20.27 -2.55 0.17
N ALA A 36 21.35 -1.79 0.01
CA ALA A 36 21.41 -0.74 -1.00
C ALA A 36 21.24 -1.33 -2.41
N GLY A 37 20.50 -0.64 -3.28
CA GLY A 37 20.20 -1.10 -4.64
C GLY A 37 19.07 -2.12 -4.75
N LEU A 38 18.37 -2.39 -3.66
CA LEU A 38 17.18 -3.21 -3.66
C LEU A 38 16.04 -2.52 -4.42
N VAL A 39 15.44 -3.22 -5.38
CA VAL A 39 14.28 -2.74 -6.14
C VAL A 39 13.01 -3.26 -5.46
N ILE A 40 12.13 -2.35 -5.07
CA ILE A 40 10.83 -2.66 -4.46
C ILE A 40 9.75 -2.40 -5.52
N VAL A 41 8.78 -3.31 -5.62
CA VAL A 41 7.61 -3.15 -6.49
C VAL A 41 6.53 -2.39 -5.72
N LEU A 42 6.10 -1.26 -6.26
CA LEU A 42 4.96 -0.50 -5.76
C LEU A 42 3.70 -0.99 -6.49
N PRO A 43 2.79 -1.75 -5.85
CA PRO A 43 1.57 -2.22 -6.49
C PRO A 43 0.61 -1.07 -6.74
N GLU A 44 -0.16 -1.14 -7.83
CA GLU A 44 -1.30 -0.23 -7.99
C GLU A 44 -2.39 -0.63 -7.00
N LEU A 45 -2.69 0.29 -6.07
CA LEU A 45 -3.86 0.17 -5.22
C LEU A 45 -5.01 0.89 -5.90
N ALA A 46 -6.19 0.28 -5.86
CA ALA A 46 -7.42 0.96 -6.23
C ALA A 46 -7.62 2.11 -5.24
N THR A 47 -7.16 3.29 -5.61
CA THR A 47 -7.51 4.53 -4.91
C THR A 47 -9.02 4.61 -4.96
N VAL A 48 -9.68 4.44 -3.82
CA VAL A 48 -11.09 4.82 -3.67
C VAL A 48 -11.10 6.34 -3.81
N LYS A 49 -11.11 6.82 -5.06
CA LYS A 49 -11.27 8.22 -5.41
C LYS A 49 -12.69 8.63 -5.01
N GLU A 50 -12.80 9.03 -3.76
CA GLU A 50 -13.95 9.69 -3.15
C GLU A 50 -15.25 8.88 -3.17
N PRO A 51 -16.11 9.01 -2.14
CA PRO A 51 -17.41 8.36 -2.16
C PRO A 51 -18.20 8.92 -3.33
N GLN A 52 -18.59 8.08 -4.29
CA GLN A 52 -19.67 8.43 -5.20
C GLN A 52 -20.87 8.79 -4.34
N ALA A 53 -21.14 10.08 -4.29
CA ALA A 53 -22.20 10.66 -3.51
C ALA A 53 -23.55 10.04 -3.91
N MET A 54 -24.40 9.94 -2.89
CA MET A 54 -25.86 9.88 -2.94
C MET A 54 -26.48 8.49 -3.15
N LEU A 55 -26.61 7.74 -2.03
CA LEU A 55 -27.77 6.89 -1.83
C LEU A 55 -28.93 7.78 -1.36
N ARG A 56 -29.82 8.18 -2.26
CA ARG A 56 -31.17 8.64 -1.90
C ARG A 56 -32.01 7.39 -1.64
N LEU A 57 -32.24 7.07 -0.37
CA LEU A 57 -33.40 6.28 0.02
C LEU A 57 -34.58 7.24 -0.06
N PHE A 58 -35.46 7.06 -1.05
CA PHE A 58 -36.75 7.74 -1.06
C PHE A 58 -37.69 7.04 -0.07
N ASP A 59 -38.54 7.83 0.60
CA ASP A 59 -39.58 7.45 1.58
C ASP A 59 -40.41 6.21 1.20
#